data_AF-A0A2E6D4R0-F1
#
_entry.id   AF-A0A2E6D4R0-F1
#
_cell.length_a   1.000
_cell.length_b   1.000
_cell.length_c   1.000
_cell.angle_alpha   90.00
_cell.angle_beta   90.00
_cell.angle_gamma   90.00
#
_symmetry.space_group_name_H-M   'P 1'
#
loop_
_entity.id
_entity.type
_entity.pdbx_description
1 polymer ?
#
loop_
_entity_poly.entity_id
_entity_poly.type
_entity_poly.pdbx_seq_one_letter_code
_entity_poly.pdbx_strand_id
1 'polypeptide(L)' 'MAAELESSLEDLQVELVAGGGGVFDVSCDGRLVYSKHQTGQFPSLDDVVRSL' A
#
# COMPACT_ATOMS: atom_id res chain seq x y z
N MET A 1 -8.91 2.75 -2.24
CA MET A 1 -7.68 1.95 -2.16
C MET A 1 -7.65 1.03 -0.95
N ALA A 2 -7.59 1.51 0.30
CA ALA A 2 -7.61 0.63 1.48
C ALA A 2 -8.86 -0.25 1.55
N ALA A 3 -10.05 0.33 1.36
CA ALA A 3 -11.32 -0.41 1.36
C ALA A 3 -11.42 -1.48 0.24
N GLU A 4 -10.73 -1.30 -0.89
CA GLU A 4 -10.69 -2.29 -1.97
C GLU A 4 -9.78 -3.46 -1.62
N LEU A 5 -8.66 -3.20 -0.94
CA LEU A 5 -7.75 -4.25 -0.46
C LEU A 5 -8.44 -5.13 0.59
N GLU A 6 -9.14 -4.53 1.55
CA GLU A 6 -9.93 -5.25 2.55
C GLU A 6 -11.07 -6.06 1.91
N SER A 7 -11.63 -5.60 0.78
CA SER A 7 -12.70 -6.30 0.07
C SER A 7 -12.18 -7.45 -0.79
N SER A 8 -10.95 -7.37 -1.30
CA SER A 8 -10.33 -8.41 -2.13
C SER A 8 -9.57 -9.45 -1.32
N LEU A 9 -9.19 -9.16 -0.08
CA LEU A 9 -8.40 -10.03 0.78
C LEU A 9 -9.05 -10.09 2.17
N GLU A 10 -9.78 -11.18 2.45
CA GLU A 10 -10.53 -11.39 3.69
C GLU A 10 -9.64 -11.42 4.97
N ASP A 11 -8.34 -11.68 4.82
CA ASP A 11 -7.35 -11.77 5.92
C ASP A 11 -6.33 -10.61 5.95
N LEU A 12 -6.51 -9.56 5.14
CA LEU A 12 -5.53 -8.47 5.08
C LEU A 12 -5.94 -7.30 6.00
N GLN A 13 -5.13 -7.05 7.03
CA GLN A 13 -5.27 -5.84 7.85
C GLN A 13 -4.55 -4.66 7.18
N VAL A 14 -5.33 -3.71 6.67
CA VAL A 14 -4.80 -2.50 6.03
C VAL A 14 -4.92 -1.32 6.97
N GLU A 15 -3.80 -0.84 7.50
CA GLU A 15 -3.76 0.37 8.32
C GLU A 15 -3.36 1.59 7.47
N LEU A 16 -4.27 2.57 7.38
CA LEU A 16 -3.99 3.85 6.74
C LEU A 16 -3.27 4.78 7.71
N VAL A 17 -1.93 4.81 7.62
CA VAL A 17 -1.11 5.75 8.37
C VAL A 17 -1.05 7.08 7.63
N ALA A 18 -1.65 8.13 8.19
CA ALA A 18 -1.62 9.47 7.61
C ALA A 18 -0.21 10.08 7.72
N GLY A 19 0.60 9.92 6.67
CA GLY A 19 1.93 10.53 6.55
C GLY A 19 1.88 11.97 6.02
N GLY A 20 2.61 12.88 6.66
CA GLY A 20 2.84 14.24 6.15
C GLY A 20 3.96 14.26 5.10
N GLY A 21 3.85 15.12 4.07
CA GLY A 21 4.94 15.37 3.10
C GLY A 21 4.77 14.74 1.72
N GLY A 22 3.59 14.20 1.39
CA GLY A 22 3.29 13.68 0.04
C GLY A 22 3.92 12.31 -0.29
N VAL A 23 4.56 11.70 0.70
CA VAL A 23 5.14 10.36 0.67
C VAL A 23 4.03 9.32 0.85
N PHE A 24 4.12 8.21 0.13
CA PHE A 24 3.21 7.07 0.27
C PHE A 24 4.03 5.79 0.22
N ASP A 25 4.19 5.15 1.36
CA ASP A 25 4.95 3.91 1.50
C ASP A 25 3.98 2.79 1.89
N VAL A 26 4.07 1.66 1.19
CA VAL A 26 3.30 0.45 1.49
C VAL A 26 4.29 -0.57 2.01
N SER A 27 4.02 -1.08 3.20
CA SER A 27 4.80 -2.15 3.82
C SER A 27 3.89 -3.31 4.17
N CYS A 28 4.33 -4.53 3.87
CA CYS A 28 3.68 -5.77 4.27
C CYS A 28 4.59 -6.55 5.20
N ASP A 29 4.09 -7.01 6.34
CA ASP A 29 4.88 -7.77 7.34
C ASP A 29 6.21 -7.08 7.73
N GLY A 30 6.21 -5.75 7.80
CA GLY A 30 7.41 -4.95 8.10
C GLY A 30 8.41 -4.83 6.94
N ARG A 31 8.07 -5.32 5.74
CA ARG A 31 8.86 -5.19 4.51
C ARG A 31 8.25 -4.14 3.60
N LEU A 32 9.03 -3.12 3.23
CA LEU A 32 8.63 -2.12 2.25
C LEU A 32 8.39 -2.80 0.89
N VAL A 33 7.15 -2.90 0.47
CA VAL A 33 6.75 -3.49 -0.82
C VAL A 33 6.57 -2.43 -1.90
N TYR A 34 6.26 -1.19 -1.51
CA TYR A 34 6.14 -0.08 -2.44
C TYR A 34 6.52 1.25 -1.80
N SER A 35 7.14 2.14 -2.57
CA SER A 35 7.38 3.52 -2.16
C SER A 35 7.13 4.48 -3.32
N LYS A 36 6.09 5.31 -3.19
CA LYS A 36 5.79 6.40 -4.11
C LYS A 36 6.94 7.39 -4.21
N HIS A 37 7.75 7.51 -3.17
CA HIS A 37 8.91 8.40 -3.20
C HIS A 37 9.95 7.94 -4.23
N GLN A 38 10.06 6.63 -4.48
CA GLN A 38 10.96 6.08 -5.50
C GLN A 38 10.36 6.09 -6.90
N THR A 39 9.05 5.79 -7.03
CA THR A 39 8.38 5.69 -8.34
C THR A 39 7.84 7.02 -8.85
N GLY A 40 7.58 7.99 -7.96
CA GLY A 40 6.95 9.27 -8.26
C GLY A 40 5.45 9.20 -8.53
N GLN A 41 4.84 8.00 -8.52
CA GLN A 41 3.42 7.78 -8.79
C GLN A 41 2.77 6.93 -7.69
N PHE A 42 1.45 7.05 -7.55
CA PHE A 42 0.71 6.15 -6.66
C PHE A 42 0.67 4.74 -7.26
N PRO A 43 0.80 3.68 -6.44
CA PRO A 43 0.64 2.33 -6.92
C PRO A 43 -0.79 2.12 -7.43
N SER A 44 -0.99 1.15 -8.33
CA SER A 44 -2.33 0.63 -8.61
C SER A 44 -2.71 -0.44 -7.56
N LEU A 45 -4.00 -0.80 -7.49
CA LEU A 45 -4.46 -1.86 -6.59
C LEU A 45 -3.71 -3.17 -6.88
N ASP A 46 -3.60 -3.56 -8.15
CA ASP A 46 -2.87 -4.73 -8.61
C ASP A 46 -1.38 -4.72 -8.25
N ASP A 47 -0.71 -3.56 -8.31
CA ASP A 47 0.71 -3.46 -7.93
C ASP A 47 0.93 -3.81 -6.46
N VAL A 48 0.03 -3.34 -5.58
CA VAL A 48 0.07 -3.66 -4.16
C VAL A 48 -0.21 -5.14 -3.97
N VAL A 49 -1.29 -5.67 -4.56
CA VAL A 49 -1.68 -7.09 -4.42
C VAL A 49 -0.62 -8.05 -4.95
N ARG A 50 0.09 -7.71 -6.03
CA ARG A 50 1.19 -8.53 -6.56
C ARG A 50 2.46 -8.50 -5.73
N SER A 51 2.62 -7.46 -4.90
CA SER A 51 3.81 -7.26 -4.07
C SER A 51 3.63 -7.74 -2.63
N LEU A 52 2.39 -8.06 -2.23
CA LEU A 52 2.04 -8.85 -1.03
C LEU A 52 2.42 -10.32 -1.25
#